data_AF-A0A1I5PBV3-F1
#
_entry.id   AF-A0A1I5PBV3-F1
#
_cell.length_a   1.000
_cell.length_b   1.000
_cell.length_c   1.000
_cell.angle_alpha   90.00
_cell.angle_beta   90.00
_cell.angle_gamma   90.00
#
_symmetry.space_group_name_H-M   'P 1'
#
loop_
_entity.id
_entity.type
_entity.pdbx_description
1 polymer ?
#
loop_
_entity_poly.entity_id
_entity_poly.type
_entity_poly.pdbx_seq_one_letter_code
_entity_poly.pdbx_strand_id
1 'polypeptide(L)'
;MHDHSPQPLPEGPLAEDAALTPEQQAEGWLPIREVARQTGVNPVTLRAWERRYGLIVPQRTSKGHRLYGQAHVERIQAILTWLNRGVAVSQIRDLLDHDAPPAGSADGPWDALRGELLEAVATLAERRLDDAYNRALALYPPQPLCRHLLLPLLAELEQRWQGQFGAALERVFVRSWLRSRLGARVYHNNRQLQGAPLLLANLSELPMEPGLWLCAWLLSDSQCPVEVLDWTVPAGELSLAVERLQPRAVLLYSSQALDSQQLRRQLPRLHAGCGVPLLLAGPAAQIHRDELAALERLALVDSPLDAHHYLHQRGLFAAAS
;
A
#
# COMPACT_ATOMS: atom_id res chain seq x y z
N MET A 1 15.75 -17.70 51.84
CA MET A 1 14.60 -18.61 51.71
C MET A 1 13.78 -18.14 50.51
N HIS A 2 13.94 -18.87 49.42
CA HIS A 2 13.16 -18.95 48.18
C HIS A 2 12.92 -17.69 47.32
N ASP A 3 13.82 -17.56 46.35
CA ASP A 3 13.67 -16.97 45.01
C ASP A 3 12.60 -17.76 44.21
N HIS A 4 11.60 -17.07 43.66
CA HIS A 4 10.56 -17.65 42.80
C HIS A 4 10.67 -17.09 41.39
N SER A 5 11.64 -17.62 40.65
CA SER A 5 11.64 -17.57 39.20
C SER A 5 10.49 -18.44 38.64
N PRO A 6 9.71 -17.96 37.66
CA PRO A 6 8.65 -18.76 37.06
C PRO A 6 9.22 -19.88 36.19
N GLN A 7 8.85 -21.12 36.49
CA GLN A 7 9.18 -22.30 35.68
C GLN A 7 8.47 -22.26 34.32
N PRO A 8 9.13 -22.68 33.22
CA PRO A 8 8.45 -22.90 31.95
C PRO A 8 7.50 -24.10 32.07
N LEU A 9 6.28 -23.92 31.55
CA LEU A 9 5.27 -24.99 31.44
C LEU A 9 5.78 -26.09 30.50
N PRO A 10 5.46 -27.37 30.76
CA PRO A 10 5.89 -28.47 29.89
C PRO A 10 5.14 -28.39 28.55
N GLU A 11 5.91 -28.35 27.45
CA GLU A 11 5.40 -28.57 26.11
C GLU A 11 4.85 -30.00 26.01
N GLY A 12 3.52 -30.14 26.00
CA GLY A 12 2.87 -31.40 25.67
C GLY A 12 3.13 -31.81 24.22
N PRO A 13 2.99 -33.11 23.87
CA PRO A 13 3.33 -33.59 22.55
C PRO A 13 2.51 -32.87 21.48
N LEU A 14 3.20 -32.19 20.56
CA LEU A 14 2.61 -31.63 19.36
C LEU A 14 1.94 -32.76 18.57
N ALA A 15 0.60 -32.72 18.49
CA ALA A 15 -0.20 -33.69 17.76
C ALA A 15 0.43 -34.05 16.39
N GLU A 16 0.51 -35.37 16.14
CA GLU A 16 1.04 -35.98 14.93
C GLU A 16 0.41 -35.39 13.67
N ASP A 17 1.26 -35.00 12.72
CA ASP A 17 0.86 -34.49 11.42
C ASP A 17 0.14 -35.60 10.63
N ALA A 18 -1.10 -35.34 10.19
CA ALA A 18 -1.71 -36.16 9.17
C ALA A 18 -0.96 -35.92 7.85
N ALA A 19 -0.21 -36.91 7.39
CA ALA A 19 0.42 -36.90 6.08
C ALA A 19 -0.63 -36.59 5.00
N LEU A 20 -0.34 -35.57 4.18
CA LEU A 20 -1.13 -35.26 2.98
C LEU A 20 -1.13 -36.47 2.05
N THR A 21 -2.22 -36.69 1.31
CA THR A 21 -2.19 -37.66 0.21
C THR A 21 -1.34 -37.11 -0.96
N PRO A 22 -0.76 -37.99 -1.80
CA PRO A 22 0.02 -37.55 -2.97
C PRO A 22 -0.76 -36.63 -3.92
N GLU A 23 -2.07 -36.85 -4.06
CA GLU A 23 -2.98 -36.01 -4.86
C GLU A 23 -3.12 -34.60 -4.26
N GLN A 24 -3.24 -34.48 -2.94
CA GLN A 24 -3.32 -33.20 -2.25
C GLN A 24 -2.01 -32.40 -2.33
N GLN A 25 -0.88 -33.09 -2.34
CA GLN A 25 0.42 -32.46 -2.59
C GLN A 25 0.57 -32.02 -4.04
N ALA A 26 0.09 -32.81 -5.01
CA ALA A 26 0.09 -32.45 -6.43
C ALA A 26 -0.81 -31.24 -6.73
N GLU A 27 -1.90 -31.07 -5.98
CA GLU A 27 -2.80 -29.91 -6.04
C GLU A 27 -2.29 -28.69 -5.24
N GLY A 28 -1.13 -28.79 -4.58
CA GLY A 28 -0.51 -27.66 -3.87
C GLY A 28 -1.17 -27.31 -2.52
N TRP A 29 -1.88 -28.23 -1.88
CA TRP A 29 -2.47 -27.99 -0.56
C TRP A 29 -1.41 -28.01 0.55
N LEU A 30 -1.51 -27.03 1.44
CA LEU A 30 -0.60 -26.80 2.55
C LEU A 30 -1.29 -27.05 3.90
N PRO A 31 -0.63 -27.72 4.86
CA PRO A 31 -1.11 -27.81 6.23
C PRO A 31 -0.92 -26.46 6.95
N ILE A 32 -1.66 -26.23 8.03
CA ILE A 32 -1.64 -24.96 8.77
C ILE A 32 -0.25 -24.54 9.25
N ARG A 33 0.64 -25.50 9.58
CA ARG A 33 2.02 -25.21 10.01
C ARG A 33 2.85 -24.61 8.87
N GLU A 34 2.66 -25.12 7.65
CA GLU A 34 3.38 -24.63 6.48
C GLU A 34 2.89 -23.25 6.08
N VAL A 35 1.58 -23.01 6.13
CA VAL A 35 1.01 -21.67 5.93
C VAL A 35 1.55 -20.69 6.98
N ALA A 36 1.61 -21.10 8.25
CA ALA A 36 2.18 -20.27 9.31
C ALA A 36 3.66 -19.95 9.07
N ARG A 37 4.43 -20.91 8.57
CA ARG A 37 5.84 -20.72 8.20
C ARG A 37 6.00 -19.72 7.06
N GLN A 38 5.15 -19.80 6.03
CA GLN A 38 5.21 -18.93 4.85
C GLN A 38 4.74 -17.51 5.14
N THR A 39 3.69 -17.36 5.96
CA THR A 39 3.03 -16.06 6.20
C THR A 39 3.48 -15.38 7.50
N GLY A 40 4.22 -16.08 8.36
CA GLY A 40 4.59 -15.60 9.69
C GLY A 40 3.43 -15.53 10.70
N VAL A 41 2.22 -15.97 10.32
CA VAL A 41 1.03 -15.91 11.19
C VAL A 41 0.93 -17.17 12.04
N ASN A 42 0.82 -16.99 13.36
CA ASN A 42 0.64 -18.12 14.27
C ASN A 42 -0.63 -18.94 13.93
N PRO A 43 -0.56 -20.30 13.91
CA PRO A 43 -1.73 -21.16 13.68
C PRO A 43 -2.95 -20.85 14.56
N VAL A 44 -2.76 -20.37 15.79
CA VAL A 44 -3.84 -19.94 16.68
C VAL A 44 -4.59 -18.73 16.11
N THR A 45 -3.86 -17.75 15.58
CA THR A 45 -4.42 -16.56 14.93
C THR A 45 -5.18 -16.92 13.67
N LEU A 46 -4.64 -17.81 12.83
CA LEU A 46 -5.33 -18.33 11.63
C LEU A 46 -6.66 -19.01 11.99
N ARG A 47 -6.69 -19.82 13.06
CA ARG A 47 -7.93 -20.45 13.56
C ARG A 47 -8.91 -19.42 14.13
N ALA A 48 -8.42 -18.35 14.75
CA ALA A 48 -9.26 -17.28 15.26
C ALA A 48 -9.91 -16.49 14.10
N TRP A 49 -9.15 -16.19 13.04
CA TRP A 49 -9.66 -15.55 11.82
C TRP A 49 -10.73 -16.37 11.11
N GLU A 50 -10.56 -17.70 11.02
CA GLU A 50 -11.62 -18.61 10.53
C GLU A 50 -12.87 -18.53 11.43
N ARG A 51 -12.73 -18.76 12.73
CA ARG A 51 -13.89 -18.96 13.63
C ARG A 51 -14.66 -17.68 13.95
N ARG A 52 -13.96 -16.57 14.21
CA ARG A 52 -14.58 -15.33 14.72
C ARG A 52 -15.01 -14.40 13.61
N TYR A 53 -14.22 -14.34 12.55
CA TYR A 53 -14.39 -13.35 11.49
C TYR A 53 -14.69 -13.99 10.14
N GLY A 54 -14.57 -15.32 10.00
CA GLY A 54 -14.76 -16.04 8.73
C GLY A 54 -13.87 -15.54 7.59
N LEU A 55 -12.70 -14.97 7.91
CA LEU A 55 -11.83 -14.32 6.93
C LEU A 55 -11.13 -15.34 6.03
N ILE A 56 -10.93 -16.56 6.49
CA ILE A 56 -10.30 -17.65 5.73
C ILE A 56 -11.11 -18.91 5.97
N VAL A 57 -11.50 -19.59 4.90
CA VAL A 57 -12.30 -20.81 4.96
C VAL A 57 -11.48 -21.97 4.38
N PRO A 58 -10.69 -22.68 5.20
CA PRO A 58 -9.86 -23.78 4.72
C PRO A 58 -10.69 -24.99 4.30
N GLN A 59 -10.16 -25.77 3.36
CA GLN A 59 -10.72 -27.10 3.08
C GLN A 59 -10.41 -28.03 4.26
N ARG A 60 -11.24 -29.05 4.48
CA ARG A 60 -11.03 -30.05 5.52
C ARG A 60 -10.82 -31.43 4.92
N THR A 61 -9.84 -32.15 5.45
CA THR A 61 -9.67 -33.57 5.13
C THR A 61 -10.79 -34.41 5.75
N SER A 62 -10.93 -35.66 5.32
CA SER A 62 -11.83 -36.65 5.93
C SER A 62 -11.58 -36.86 7.43
N LYS A 63 -10.34 -36.64 7.89
CA LYS A 63 -9.93 -36.67 9.30
C LYS A 63 -10.13 -35.32 10.03
N GLY A 64 -10.63 -34.29 9.34
CA GLY A 64 -10.93 -32.97 9.90
C GLY A 64 -9.76 -31.98 9.98
N HIS A 65 -8.62 -32.28 9.36
CA HIS A 65 -7.47 -31.36 9.33
C HIS A 65 -7.69 -30.25 8.29
N ARG A 66 -7.18 -29.04 8.58
CA ARG A 66 -7.28 -27.88 7.70
C ARG A 66 -6.22 -27.91 6.61
N LEU A 67 -6.65 -27.73 5.37
CA LEU A 67 -5.82 -27.57 4.19
C LEU A 67 -6.04 -26.20 3.56
N TYR A 68 -4.95 -25.62 3.09
CA TYR A 68 -4.93 -24.29 2.50
C TYR A 68 -4.24 -24.34 1.14
N GLY A 69 -4.90 -23.88 0.08
CA GLY A 69 -4.25 -23.67 -1.21
C GLY A 69 -3.65 -22.26 -1.32
N GLN A 70 -3.06 -21.98 -2.49
CA GLN A 70 -2.41 -20.71 -2.80
C GLN A 70 -3.33 -19.49 -2.60
N ALA A 71 -4.60 -19.56 -3.03
CA ALA A 71 -5.57 -18.49 -2.84
C ALA A 71 -5.80 -18.13 -1.34
N HIS A 72 -5.64 -19.10 -0.42
CA HIS A 72 -5.72 -18.79 1.01
C HIS A 72 -4.47 -18.07 1.51
N VAL A 73 -3.29 -18.41 0.98
CA VAL A 73 -2.03 -17.74 1.32
C VAL A 73 -2.09 -16.28 0.86
N GLU A 74 -2.52 -16.05 -0.38
CA GLU A 74 -2.73 -14.70 -0.93
C GLU A 74 -3.74 -13.90 -0.10
N ARG A 75 -4.84 -14.53 0.30
CA ARG A 75 -5.82 -13.90 1.18
C ARG A 75 -5.26 -13.57 2.57
N ILE A 76 -4.40 -14.42 3.14
CA ILE A 76 -3.70 -14.15 4.40
C ILE A 76 -2.78 -12.94 4.25
N GLN A 77 -2.00 -12.88 3.17
CA GLN A 77 -1.10 -11.76 2.91
C GLN A 77 -1.87 -10.45 2.73
N ALA A 78 -3.02 -10.48 2.04
CA ALA A 78 -3.91 -9.33 1.91
C ALA A 78 -4.46 -8.87 3.28
N ILE A 79 -4.88 -9.80 4.15
CA ILE A 79 -5.29 -9.48 5.53
C ILE A 79 -4.16 -8.79 6.29
N LEU A 80 -2.94 -9.33 6.21
CA LEU A 80 -1.76 -8.76 6.85
C LEU A 80 -1.43 -7.36 6.32
N THR A 81 -1.59 -7.13 5.02
CA THR A 81 -1.43 -5.79 4.43
C THR A 81 -2.40 -4.80 5.08
N TRP A 82 -3.68 -5.14 5.20
CA TRP A 82 -4.66 -4.27 5.85
C TRP A 82 -4.39 -4.05 7.34
N LEU A 83 -3.94 -5.07 8.07
CA LEU A 83 -3.53 -4.92 9.47
C LEU A 83 -2.33 -3.99 9.63
N ASN A 84 -1.35 -4.11 8.74
CA ASN A 84 -0.18 -3.23 8.71
C ASN A 84 -0.52 -1.79 8.29
N ARG A 85 -1.71 -1.58 7.71
CA ARG A 85 -2.29 -0.27 7.43
C ARG A 85 -3.10 0.30 8.60
N GLY A 86 -3.14 -0.38 9.75
CA GLY A 86 -3.87 0.07 10.94
C GLY A 86 -5.36 -0.25 10.95
N VAL A 87 -5.85 -1.08 10.01
CA VAL A 87 -7.25 -1.51 9.98
C VAL A 87 -7.51 -2.58 11.05
N ALA A 88 -8.64 -2.50 11.76
CA ALA A 88 -9.03 -3.52 12.71
C ALA A 88 -9.49 -4.82 12.01
N VAL A 89 -9.12 -5.98 12.53
CA VAL A 89 -9.46 -7.31 11.94
C VAL A 89 -10.95 -7.45 11.58
N SER A 90 -11.84 -6.87 12.38
CA SER A 90 -13.30 -6.93 12.16
C SER A 90 -13.78 -6.20 10.91
N GLN A 91 -13.02 -5.23 10.39
CA GLN A 91 -13.37 -4.41 9.21
C GLN A 91 -12.77 -4.95 7.91
N ILE A 92 -11.80 -5.87 8.00
CA ILE A 92 -11.02 -6.32 6.83
C ILE A 92 -11.87 -7.09 5.82
N ARG A 93 -12.94 -7.77 6.28
CA ARG A 93 -13.82 -8.55 5.40
C ARG A 93 -14.31 -7.71 4.22
N ASP A 94 -14.87 -6.54 4.52
CA ASP A 94 -15.51 -5.69 3.51
C ASP A 94 -14.46 -5.09 2.57
N LEU A 95 -13.25 -4.79 3.06
CA LEU A 95 -12.14 -4.28 2.26
C LEU A 95 -11.58 -5.31 1.27
N LEU A 96 -11.48 -6.57 1.68
CA LEU A 96 -10.97 -7.65 0.81
C LEU A 96 -11.84 -7.90 -0.41
N ASP A 97 -13.15 -7.68 -0.30
CA ASP A 97 -14.10 -7.93 -1.38
C ASP A 97 -14.05 -6.80 -2.44
N HIS A 98 -13.48 -5.64 -2.08
CA HIS A 98 -13.28 -4.48 -2.96
C HIS A 98 -11.86 -4.39 -3.56
N ASP A 99 -10.86 -4.99 -2.94
CA ASP A 99 -9.43 -4.89 -3.30
C ASP A 99 -8.93 -6.11 -4.10
N ALA A 100 -9.83 -6.82 -4.80
CA ALA A 100 -9.43 -7.93 -5.66
C ALA A 100 -8.45 -7.39 -6.71
N PRO A 101 -7.18 -7.85 -6.73
CA PRO A 101 -6.22 -7.35 -7.68
C PRO A 101 -6.78 -7.61 -9.08
N PRO A 102 -6.69 -6.65 -10.02
CA PRO A 102 -6.95 -6.98 -11.41
C PRO A 102 -6.01 -8.14 -11.72
N ALA A 103 -6.59 -9.29 -12.08
CA ALA A 103 -5.85 -10.48 -12.45
C ALA A 103 -4.85 -10.06 -13.54
N GLY A 104 -3.60 -9.87 -13.15
CA GLY A 104 -2.55 -9.48 -14.06
C GLY A 104 -2.33 -10.63 -15.00
N SER A 105 -2.64 -10.42 -16.28
CA SER A 105 -2.06 -11.21 -17.34
C SER A 105 -0.55 -11.28 -17.11
N ALA A 106 0.02 -12.47 -17.23
CA ALA A 106 1.46 -12.68 -17.22
C ALA A 106 2.07 -11.91 -18.41
N ASP A 107 2.35 -10.63 -18.20
CA ASP A 107 3.01 -9.78 -19.18
C ASP A 107 4.52 -10.04 -19.05
N GLY A 108 4.99 -11.06 -19.77
CA GLY A 108 6.34 -11.60 -19.64
C GLY A 108 7.50 -10.59 -19.48
N PRO A 109 7.54 -9.45 -20.21
CA PRO A 109 8.59 -8.44 -20.02
C PRO A 109 8.54 -7.71 -18.66
N TRP A 110 7.34 -7.44 -18.14
CA TRP A 110 7.15 -6.73 -16.87
C TRP A 110 7.49 -7.61 -15.68
N ASP A 111 7.16 -8.90 -15.77
CA ASP A 111 7.48 -9.87 -14.70
C ASP A 111 8.99 -10.11 -14.59
N ALA A 112 9.68 -10.26 -15.72
CA ALA A 112 11.14 -10.39 -15.74
C ALA A 112 11.83 -9.15 -15.14
N LEU A 113 11.38 -7.95 -15.52
CA LEU A 113 11.90 -6.71 -14.98
C LEU A 113 11.62 -6.59 -13.48
N ARG A 114 10.39 -6.91 -13.03
CA ARG A 114 10.04 -6.86 -11.61
C ARG A 114 10.87 -7.84 -10.78
N GLY A 115 11.10 -9.05 -11.28
CA GLY A 115 12.01 -10.03 -10.69
C GLY A 115 13.43 -9.48 -10.54
N GLU A 116 13.94 -8.78 -11.56
CA GLU A 116 15.24 -8.11 -11.50
C GLU A 116 15.28 -7.01 -10.41
N LEU A 117 14.22 -6.20 -10.30
CA LEU A 117 14.13 -5.16 -9.27
C LEU A 117 14.04 -5.77 -7.87
N LEU A 118 13.24 -6.80 -7.67
CA LEU A 118 13.10 -7.51 -6.38
C LEU A 118 14.44 -8.11 -5.94
N GLU A 119 15.19 -8.70 -6.87
CA GLU A 119 16.51 -9.25 -6.58
C GLU A 119 17.52 -8.15 -6.26
N ALA A 120 17.49 -7.03 -6.98
CA ALA A 120 18.33 -5.88 -6.67
C ALA A 120 18.01 -5.29 -5.27
N VAL A 121 16.73 -5.27 -4.87
CA VAL A 121 16.32 -4.87 -3.51
C VAL A 121 16.80 -5.87 -2.47
N ALA A 122 16.60 -7.17 -2.70
CA ALA A 122 17.03 -8.24 -1.80
C ALA A 122 18.55 -8.20 -1.52
N THR A 123 19.32 -7.81 -2.53
CA THR A 123 20.79 -7.73 -2.47
C THR A 123 21.32 -6.31 -2.19
N LEU A 124 20.42 -5.34 -1.95
CA LEU A 124 20.73 -3.92 -1.74
C LEU A 124 21.61 -3.33 -2.86
N ALA A 125 21.47 -3.85 -4.07
CA ALA A 125 22.26 -3.48 -5.24
C ALA A 125 21.67 -2.23 -5.91
N GLU A 126 21.88 -1.06 -5.29
CA GLU A 126 21.30 0.23 -5.73
C GLU A 126 21.52 0.51 -7.22
N ARG A 127 22.74 0.31 -7.73
CA ARG A 127 23.05 0.52 -9.15
C ARG A 127 22.24 -0.39 -10.08
N ARG A 128 22.09 -1.67 -9.72
CA ARG A 128 21.30 -2.62 -10.52
C ARG A 128 19.82 -2.22 -10.53
N LEU A 129 19.31 -1.81 -9.37
CA LEU A 129 17.96 -1.27 -9.23
C LEU A 129 17.77 -0.03 -10.11
N ASP A 130 18.69 0.94 -10.05
CA ASP A 130 18.61 2.18 -10.84
C ASP A 130 18.73 1.92 -12.35
N ASP A 131 19.66 1.06 -12.77
CA ASP A 131 19.87 0.72 -14.18
C ASP A 131 18.62 0.04 -14.76
N ALA A 132 18.04 -0.92 -14.05
CA ALA A 132 16.83 -1.61 -14.48
C ALA A 132 15.63 -0.66 -14.57
N TYR A 133 15.46 0.20 -13.57
CA TYR A 133 14.44 1.26 -13.60
C TYR A 133 14.64 2.24 -14.78
N ASN A 134 15.87 2.71 -15.01
CA ASN A 134 16.17 3.64 -16.08
C ASN A 134 16.00 3.02 -17.47
N ARG A 135 16.30 1.72 -17.65
CA ARG A 135 16.00 1.00 -18.89
C ARG A 135 14.50 0.98 -19.16
N ALA A 136 13.69 0.67 -18.17
CA ALA A 136 12.24 0.69 -18.30
C ALA A 136 11.72 2.09 -18.65
N LEU A 137 12.29 3.10 -18.01
CA LEU A 137 11.92 4.50 -18.18
C LEU A 137 12.33 5.11 -19.53
N ALA A 138 13.33 4.53 -20.19
CA ALA A 138 13.67 4.88 -21.56
C ALA A 138 12.64 4.34 -22.58
N LEU A 139 11.83 3.34 -22.20
CA LEU A 139 10.93 2.62 -23.11
C LEU A 139 9.46 2.98 -22.89
N TYR A 140 9.07 3.35 -21.68
CA TYR A 140 7.67 3.52 -21.32
C TYR A 140 7.40 4.86 -20.64
N PRO A 141 6.25 5.49 -20.89
CA PRO A 141 5.84 6.67 -20.14
C PRO A 141 5.49 6.31 -18.68
N PRO A 142 5.31 7.31 -17.79
CA PRO A 142 5.10 7.05 -16.36
C PRO A 142 3.84 6.25 -16.05
N GLN A 143 2.76 6.42 -16.81
CA GLN A 143 1.49 5.73 -16.51
C GLN A 143 1.63 4.19 -16.61
N PRO A 144 2.15 3.61 -17.72
CA PRO A 144 2.41 2.17 -17.79
C PRO A 144 3.43 1.69 -16.75
N LEU A 145 4.47 2.49 -16.47
CA LEU A 145 5.47 2.13 -15.44
C LEU A 145 4.84 2.04 -14.05
N CYS A 146 4.00 3.00 -13.67
CA CYS A 146 3.27 2.93 -12.41
C CYS A 146 2.35 1.71 -12.38
N ARG A 147 1.57 1.48 -13.44
CA ARG A 147 0.57 0.40 -13.52
C ARG A 147 1.18 -1.00 -13.50
N HIS A 148 2.18 -1.25 -14.33
CA HIS A 148 2.68 -2.59 -14.60
C HIS A 148 3.98 -2.92 -13.84
N LEU A 149 4.68 -1.92 -13.31
CA LEU A 149 5.96 -2.11 -12.64
C LEU A 149 5.98 -1.62 -11.19
N LEU A 150 5.84 -0.31 -10.94
CA LEU A 150 6.10 0.26 -9.61
C LEU A 150 5.02 -0.07 -8.58
N LEU A 151 3.73 0.06 -8.91
CA LEU A 151 2.66 -0.29 -7.98
C LEU A 151 2.66 -1.80 -7.67
N PRO A 152 2.80 -2.70 -8.67
CA PRO A 152 2.92 -4.12 -8.38
C PRO A 152 4.19 -4.48 -7.59
N LEU A 153 5.34 -3.87 -7.90
CA LEU A 153 6.59 -4.04 -7.14
C LEU A 153 6.40 -3.65 -5.66
N LEU A 154 5.78 -2.50 -5.40
CA LEU A 154 5.52 -2.02 -4.04
C LEU A 154 4.59 -2.97 -3.29
N ALA A 155 3.53 -3.47 -3.95
CA ALA A 155 2.61 -4.43 -3.36
C ALA A 155 3.32 -5.76 -3.01
N GLU A 156 4.16 -6.27 -3.91
CA GLU A 156 4.92 -7.50 -3.70
C GLU A 156 5.97 -7.35 -2.59
N LEU A 157 6.65 -6.20 -2.53
CA LEU A 157 7.56 -5.86 -1.43
C LEU A 157 6.80 -5.77 -0.09
N GLU A 158 5.63 -5.12 -0.07
CA GLU A 158 4.79 -5.03 1.14
C GLU A 158 4.38 -6.42 1.65
N GLN A 159 4.03 -7.35 0.76
CA GLN A 159 3.72 -8.74 1.11
C GLN A 159 4.97 -9.48 1.61
N ARG A 160 6.10 -9.38 0.92
CA ARG A 160 7.37 -10.02 1.30
C ARG A 160 7.86 -9.56 2.67
N TRP A 161 7.68 -8.28 3.00
CA TRP A 161 8.16 -7.72 4.26
C TRP A 161 7.41 -8.21 5.50
N GLN A 162 6.32 -8.96 5.35
CA GLN A 162 5.52 -9.46 6.45
C GLN A 162 6.25 -10.57 7.23
N GLY A 163 6.90 -10.20 8.34
CA GLY A 163 7.52 -11.15 9.27
C GLY A 163 8.91 -11.66 8.87
N GLN A 164 9.55 -11.05 7.87
CA GLN A 164 10.88 -11.46 7.39
C GLN A 164 12.01 -10.62 8.02
N PHE A 165 13.12 -11.28 8.37
CA PHE A 165 14.35 -10.59 8.72
C PHE A 165 14.88 -9.78 7.52
N GLY A 166 15.38 -8.58 7.77
CA GLY A 166 15.85 -7.68 6.70
C GLY A 166 14.77 -6.82 6.04
N ALA A 167 13.48 -7.09 6.27
CA ALA A 167 12.37 -6.33 5.70
C ALA A 167 12.44 -4.82 5.98
N ALA A 168 12.82 -4.42 7.20
CA ALA A 168 12.99 -3.02 7.56
C ALA A 168 14.11 -2.35 6.75
N LEU A 169 15.21 -3.07 6.50
CA LEU A 169 16.35 -2.58 5.73
C LEU A 169 15.99 -2.40 4.25
N GLU A 170 15.37 -3.41 3.64
CA GLU A 170 14.87 -3.33 2.26
C GLU A 170 13.87 -2.17 2.10
N ARG A 171 12.96 -1.98 3.07
CA ARG A 171 11.98 -0.87 3.04
C ARG A 171 12.66 0.49 3.05
N VAL A 172 13.63 0.71 3.95
CA VAL A 172 14.37 1.97 4.00
C VAL A 172 15.18 2.18 2.72
N PHE A 173 15.82 1.13 2.21
CA PHE A 173 16.58 1.15 0.96
C PHE A 173 15.72 1.59 -0.23
N VAL A 174 14.58 0.91 -0.46
CA VAL A 174 13.67 1.22 -1.59
C VAL A 174 13.08 2.61 -1.47
N ARG A 175 12.62 3.01 -0.28
CA ARG A 175 12.04 4.36 -0.07
C ARG A 175 13.08 5.46 -0.25
N SER A 176 14.32 5.25 0.21
CA SER A 176 15.41 6.21 0.01
C SER A 176 15.78 6.38 -1.46
N TRP A 177 15.81 5.27 -2.21
CA TRP A 177 16.03 5.29 -3.64
C TRP A 177 14.87 5.99 -4.38
N LEU A 178 13.61 5.58 -4.13
CA LEU A 178 12.43 6.21 -4.73
C LEU A 178 12.37 7.71 -4.47
N ARG A 179 12.62 8.15 -3.22
CA ARG A 179 12.65 9.56 -2.86
C ARG A 179 13.64 10.35 -3.72
N SER A 180 14.83 9.80 -3.93
CA SER A 180 15.87 10.45 -4.75
C SER A 180 15.46 10.52 -6.22
N ARG A 181 14.91 9.43 -6.77
CA ARG A 181 14.52 9.34 -8.19
C ARG A 181 13.30 10.19 -8.51
N LEU A 182 12.22 10.04 -7.75
CA LEU A 182 10.98 10.78 -7.96
C LEU A 182 11.15 12.24 -7.57
N GLY A 183 11.86 12.53 -6.49
CA GLY A 183 12.16 13.90 -6.05
C GLY A 183 12.95 14.69 -7.11
N ALA A 184 14.03 14.10 -7.65
CA ALA A 184 14.77 14.74 -8.73
C ALA A 184 13.89 14.97 -9.96
N ARG A 185 13.08 14.00 -10.37
CA ARG A 185 12.22 14.13 -11.57
C ARG A 185 11.15 15.19 -11.41
N VAL A 186 10.40 15.14 -10.32
CA VAL A 186 9.35 16.13 -10.00
C VAL A 186 9.96 17.53 -9.93
N TYR A 187 11.12 17.68 -9.28
CA TYR A 187 11.84 18.95 -9.23
C TYR A 187 12.15 19.51 -10.63
N HIS A 188 12.78 18.70 -11.51
CA HIS A 188 13.14 19.15 -12.84
C HIS A 188 11.92 19.44 -13.73
N ASN A 189 10.87 18.61 -13.65
CA ASN A 189 9.61 18.83 -14.36
C ASN A 189 8.98 20.17 -13.92
N ASN A 190 8.83 20.38 -12.61
CA ASN A 190 8.24 21.61 -12.07
C ASN A 190 8.93 22.89 -12.56
N ARG A 191 10.27 22.88 -12.72
CA ARG A 191 11.02 24.05 -13.20
C ARG A 191 10.71 24.44 -14.64
N GLN A 192 10.15 23.53 -15.42
CA GLN A 192 9.76 23.76 -16.81
C GLN A 192 8.29 24.14 -16.96
N LEU A 193 7.51 24.01 -15.87
CA LEU A 193 6.07 24.25 -15.86
C LEU A 193 5.75 25.64 -15.30
N GLN A 194 4.57 26.14 -15.66
CA GLN A 194 4.04 27.42 -15.21
C GLN A 194 2.60 27.27 -14.70
N GLY A 195 2.14 28.27 -13.95
CA GLY A 195 0.79 28.33 -13.37
C GLY A 195 0.69 27.77 -11.95
N ALA A 196 -0.51 27.83 -11.39
CA ALA A 196 -0.78 27.39 -10.02
C ALA A 196 -0.53 25.88 -9.85
N PRO A 197 0.15 25.43 -8.79
CA PRO A 197 0.43 24.01 -8.60
C PRO A 197 -0.81 23.23 -8.09
N LEU A 198 -0.77 21.91 -8.21
CA LEU A 198 -1.53 21.02 -7.32
C LEU A 198 -0.77 20.87 -6.00
N LEU A 199 -1.44 21.10 -4.87
CA LEU A 199 -0.84 20.87 -3.56
C LEU A 199 -1.04 19.41 -3.15
N LEU A 200 0.04 18.70 -2.90
CA LEU A 200 0.07 17.31 -2.48
C LEU A 200 0.53 17.26 -1.02
N ALA A 201 -0.22 16.61 -0.13
CA ALA A 201 0.12 16.54 1.30
C ALA A 201 0.01 15.11 1.86
N ASN A 202 1.05 14.70 2.59
CA ASN A 202 1.09 13.45 3.33
C ASN A 202 0.24 13.54 4.61
N LEU A 203 -0.64 12.56 4.83
CA LEU A 203 -1.40 12.40 6.08
C LEU A 203 -0.91 11.21 6.93
N SER A 204 0.05 10.43 6.44
CA SER A 204 0.63 9.33 7.19
C SER A 204 1.87 9.79 7.97
N GLU A 205 2.17 9.12 9.09
CA GLU A 205 3.42 9.30 9.82
C GLU A 205 4.63 8.62 9.14
N LEU A 206 4.43 8.01 7.97
CA LEU A 206 5.49 7.30 7.27
C LEU A 206 6.39 8.30 6.54
N PRO A 207 7.72 8.23 6.74
CA PRO A 207 8.65 9.05 5.97
C PRO A 207 8.65 8.57 4.53
N MET A 208 8.49 9.52 3.60
CA MET A 208 8.31 9.30 2.17
C MET A 208 7.24 8.26 1.86
N GLU A 209 6.03 8.74 1.53
CA GLU A 209 4.95 7.89 1.03
C GLU A 209 5.13 7.62 -0.47
N PRO A 210 5.41 6.35 -0.90
CA PRO A 210 5.64 6.06 -2.31
C PRO A 210 4.47 6.49 -3.19
N GLY A 211 3.23 6.24 -2.77
CA GLY A 211 2.06 6.60 -3.57
C GLY A 211 1.86 8.12 -3.71
N LEU A 212 2.18 8.93 -2.69
CA LEU A 212 2.18 10.40 -2.80
C LEU A 212 3.17 10.88 -3.88
N TRP A 213 4.38 10.31 -3.91
CA TRP A 213 5.38 10.65 -4.90
C TRP A 213 5.08 10.10 -6.30
N LEU A 214 4.40 8.95 -6.40
CA LEU A 214 3.87 8.47 -7.68
C LEU A 214 2.77 9.39 -8.21
N CYS A 215 1.88 9.91 -7.34
CA CYS A 215 0.94 10.97 -7.73
C CYS A 215 1.71 12.20 -8.26
N ALA A 216 2.70 12.70 -7.51
CA ALA A 216 3.48 13.87 -7.90
C ALA A 216 4.17 13.68 -9.26
N TRP A 217 4.75 12.51 -9.50
CA TRP A 217 5.39 12.19 -10.77
C TRP A 217 4.39 12.13 -11.92
N LEU A 218 3.29 11.39 -11.78
CA LEU A 218 2.25 11.29 -12.82
C LEU A 218 1.67 12.67 -13.19
N LEU A 219 1.47 13.54 -12.19
CA LEU A 219 0.92 14.88 -12.37
C LEU A 219 1.92 15.82 -13.04
N SER A 220 3.16 15.87 -12.55
CA SER A 220 4.21 16.71 -13.13
C SER A 220 4.55 16.31 -14.58
N ASP A 221 4.52 15.02 -14.89
CA ASP A 221 4.72 14.53 -16.26
C ASP A 221 3.57 14.95 -17.20
N SER A 222 2.36 15.06 -16.64
CA SER A 222 1.15 15.52 -17.34
C SER A 222 1.05 17.05 -17.44
N GLN A 223 2.19 17.74 -17.41
CA GLN A 223 2.32 19.19 -17.51
C GLN A 223 1.61 19.99 -16.39
N CYS A 224 1.35 19.35 -15.24
CA CYS A 224 0.76 20.02 -14.08
C CYS A 224 1.83 20.26 -13.00
N PRO A 225 2.20 21.52 -12.67
CA PRO A 225 3.13 21.77 -11.58
C PRO A 225 2.54 21.25 -10.26
N VAL A 226 3.40 20.72 -9.40
CA VAL A 226 3.00 20.18 -8.09
C VAL A 226 3.83 20.78 -6.96
N GLU A 227 3.23 20.98 -5.80
CA GLU A 227 3.94 21.29 -4.56
C GLU A 227 3.72 20.13 -3.59
N VAL A 228 4.80 19.50 -3.11
CA VAL A 228 4.70 18.26 -2.30
C VAL A 228 5.13 18.55 -0.88
N LEU A 229 4.19 18.42 0.06
CA LEU A 229 4.44 18.39 1.50
C LEU A 229 4.59 16.94 1.94
N ASP A 230 5.83 16.44 1.93
CA ASP A 230 6.17 15.04 2.23
C ASP A 230 6.01 14.67 3.71
N TRP A 231 6.06 15.66 4.60
CA TRP A 231 5.85 15.48 6.03
C TRP A 231 4.44 15.90 6.43
N THR A 232 3.94 15.32 7.53
CA THR A 232 2.63 15.69 8.06
C THR A 232 2.65 17.13 8.53
N VAL A 233 1.59 17.86 8.16
CA VAL A 233 1.37 19.25 8.54
C VAL A 233 0.03 19.32 9.26
N PRO A 234 -0.08 20.03 10.40
CA PRO A 234 -1.37 20.23 11.06
C PRO A 234 -2.38 20.85 10.09
N ALA A 235 -3.62 20.34 10.05
CA ALA A 235 -4.58 20.78 9.05
C ALA A 235 -4.92 22.29 9.07
N GLY A 236 -4.74 22.97 10.21
CA GLY A 236 -4.88 24.43 10.26
C GLY A 236 -3.82 25.17 9.42
N GLU A 237 -2.64 24.59 9.28
CA GLU A 237 -1.55 25.12 8.44
C GLU A 237 -1.70 24.69 6.98
N LEU A 238 -2.38 23.57 6.67
CA LEU A 238 -2.77 23.25 5.29
C LEU A 238 -3.69 24.31 4.69
N SER A 239 -4.63 24.86 5.48
CA SER A 239 -5.45 25.99 5.01
C SER A 239 -4.61 27.22 4.69
N LEU A 240 -3.56 27.50 5.47
CA LEU A 240 -2.60 28.57 5.17
C LEU A 240 -1.82 28.29 3.88
N ALA A 241 -1.41 27.04 3.64
CA ALA A 241 -0.76 26.66 2.39
C ALA A 241 -1.69 26.87 1.18
N VAL A 242 -2.97 26.51 1.30
CA VAL A 242 -3.97 26.76 0.25
C VAL A 242 -4.13 28.27 -0.01
N GLU A 243 -4.22 29.09 1.04
CA GLU A 243 -4.32 30.54 0.91
C GLU A 243 -3.09 31.16 0.23
N ARG A 244 -1.89 30.70 0.59
CA ARG A 244 -0.62 31.29 0.12
C ARG A 244 -0.21 30.81 -1.26
N LEU A 245 -0.37 29.52 -1.55
CA LEU A 245 0.02 28.91 -2.81
C LEU A 245 -1.05 29.03 -3.88
N GLN A 246 -2.31 29.31 -3.49
CA GLN A 246 -3.48 29.35 -4.38
C GLN A 246 -3.49 28.12 -5.32
N PRO A 247 -3.38 26.89 -4.79
CA PRO A 247 -3.23 25.71 -5.62
C PRO A 247 -4.52 25.43 -6.37
N ARG A 248 -4.43 24.83 -7.55
CA ARG A 248 -5.63 24.50 -8.36
C ARG A 248 -6.49 23.40 -7.74
N ALA A 249 -5.90 22.55 -6.91
CA ALA A 249 -6.57 21.53 -6.10
C ALA A 249 -5.62 21.04 -5.00
N VAL A 250 -6.17 20.31 -4.03
CA VAL A 250 -5.42 19.66 -2.96
C VAL A 250 -5.61 18.14 -3.04
N LEU A 251 -4.52 17.39 -3.11
CA LEU A 251 -4.45 15.94 -3.02
C LEU A 251 -3.83 15.56 -1.67
N LEU A 252 -4.63 14.95 -0.82
CA LEU A 252 -4.20 14.32 0.42
C LEU A 252 -3.88 12.86 0.14
N TYR A 253 -2.83 12.31 0.74
CA TYR A 253 -2.49 10.90 0.58
C TYR A 253 -2.21 10.23 1.93
N SER A 254 -2.69 9.00 2.09
CA SER A 254 -2.22 8.11 3.16
C SER A 254 -2.31 6.65 2.74
N SER A 255 -1.23 5.90 2.96
CA SER A 255 -1.27 4.43 2.89
C SER A 255 -1.83 3.77 4.15
N GLN A 256 -1.96 4.54 5.24
CA GLN A 256 -2.39 4.09 6.55
C GLN A 256 -3.80 4.60 6.89
N ALA A 257 -4.51 3.88 7.75
CA ALA A 257 -5.73 4.35 8.38
C ALA A 257 -5.47 5.69 9.08
N LEU A 258 -6.43 6.60 8.95
CA LEU A 258 -6.39 7.90 9.58
C LEU A 258 -6.84 7.80 11.03
N ASP A 259 -6.20 8.58 11.90
CA ASP A 259 -6.61 8.61 13.30
C ASP A 259 -7.93 9.38 13.49
N SER A 260 -8.52 9.26 14.70
CA SER A 260 -9.79 9.91 15.02
C SER A 260 -9.71 11.45 14.99
N GLN A 261 -8.55 12.04 15.25
CA GLN A 261 -8.35 13.49 15.18
C GLN A 261 -8.37 13.96 13.72
N GLN A 262 -7.72 13.23 12.83
CA GLN A 262 -7.70 13.47 11.40
C GLN A 262 -9.11 13.40 10.83
N LEU A 263 -9.83 12.30 11.08
CA LEU A 263 -11.17 12.05 10.55
C LEU A 263 -12.23 13.01 11.08
N ARG A 264 -12.29 13.21 12.41
CA ARG A 264 -13.43 13.94 13.02
C ARG A 264 -13.21 15.43 13.15
N ARG A 265 -11.96 15.92 13.04
CA ARG A 265 -11.66 17.35 13.27
C ARG A 265 -10.87 17.97 12.12
N GLN A 266 -9.77 17.36 11.71
CA GLN A 266 -8.86 18.00 10.76
C GLN A 266 -9.43 18.03 9.33
N LEU A 267 -9.86 16.88 8.81
CA LEU A 267 -10.44 16.78 7.46
C LEU A 267 -11.72 17.61 7.29
N PRO A 268 -12.71 17.56 8.22
CA PRO A 268 -13.91 18.41 8.10
C PRO A 268 -13.60 19.91 8.14
N ARG A 269 -12.61 20.33 8.94
CA ARG A 269 -12.19 21.74 9.00
C ARG A 269 -11.52 22.18 7.70
N LEU A 270 -10.60 21.37 7.17
CA LEU A 270 -9.96 21.64 5.89
C LEU A 270 -11.01 21.66 4.77
N HIS A 271 -11.92 20.69 4.73
CA HIS A 271 -13.02 20.63 3.76
C HIS A 271 -13.88 21.88 3.78
N ALA A 272 -14.32 22.32 4.97
CA ALA A 272 -15.14 23.53 5.12
C ALA A 272 -14.42 24.80 4.63
N GLY A 273 -13.10 24.90 4.87
CA GLY A 273 -12.28 26.05 4.49
C GLY A 273 -11.65 25.99 3.10
N CYS A 274 -11.67 24.83 2.44
CA CYS A 274 -11.02 24.65 1.14
C CYS A 274 -11.94 25.11 0.01
N GLY A 275 -11.54 26.17 -0.67
CA GLY A 275 -12.23 26.72 -1.84
C GLY A 275 -11.92 26.00 -3.16
N VAL A 276 -10.95 25.09 -3.16
CA VAL A 276 -10.50 24.36 -4.35
C VAL A 276 -10.86 22.87 -4.24
N PRO A 277 -10.87 22.10 -5.34
CA PRO A 277 -11.18 20.68 -5.28
C PRO A 277 -10.24 19.96 -4.32
N LEU A 278 -10.82 19.11 -3.47
CA LEU A 278 -10.11 18.36 -2.43
C LEU A 278 -10.31 16.87 -2.68
N LEU A 279 -9.24 16.09 -2.61
CA LEU A 279 -9.32 14.65 -2.79
C LEU A 279 -8.38 13.91 -1.83
N LEU A 280 -8.80 12.74 -1.36
CA LEU A 280 -8.02 11.80 -0.57
C LEU A 280 -7.70 10.59 -1.45
N ALA A 281 -6.41 10.33 -1.61
CA ALA A 281 -5.87 9.25 -2.41
C ALA A 281 -5.19 8.17 -1.55
N GLY A 282 -5.24 6.94 -2.03
CA GLY A 282 -4.58 5.78 -1.42
C GLY A 282 -5.51 4.96 -0.52
N PRO A 283 -4.97 3.89 0.10
CA PRO A 283 -5.74 2.96 0.93
C PRO A 283 -6.65 3.61 1.98
N ALA A 284 -6.26 4.75 2.56
CA ALA A 284 -7.08 5.47 3.53
C ALA A 284 -8.45 5.89 2.98
N ALA A 285 -8.55 6.18 1.68
CA ALA A 285 -9.80 6.54 1.02
C ALA A 285 -10.80 5.37 1.04
N GLN A 286 -10.30 4.14 0.87
CA GLN A 286 -11.09 2.92 0.95
C GLN A 286 -11.44 2.57 2.40
N ILE A 287 -10.46 2.65 3.31
CA ILE A 287 -10.64 2.32 4.74
C ILE A 287 -11.76 3.17 5.36
N HIS A 288 -11.80 4.47 5.05
CA HIS A 288 -12.74 5.42 5.66
C HIS A 288 -13.84 5.89 4.72
N ARG A 289 -14.14 5.12 3.67
CA ARG A 289 -15.12 5.50 2.64
C ARG A 289 -16.47 5.89 3.23
N ASP A 290 -16.99 5.10 4.15
CA ASP A 290 -18.29 5.35 4.80
C ASP A 290 -18.23 6.54 5.77
N GLU A 291 -17.15 6.66 6.56
CA GLU A 291 -16.97 7.77 7.51
C GLU A 291 -16.83 9.12 6.80
N LEU A 292 -16.22 9.12 5.61
CA LEU A 292 -15.97 10.33 4.82
C LEU A 292 -17.08 10.62 3.79
N ALA A 293 -18.07 9.75 3.63
CA ALA A 293 -19.17 9.93 2.69
C ALA A 293 -19.98 11.22 2.92
N ALA A 294 -20.01 11.72 4.16
CA ALA A 294 -20.68 12.98 4.51
C ALA A 294 -19.96 14.24 3.98
N LEU A 295 -18.70 14.11 3.52
CA LEU A 295 -17.92 15.23 2.98
C LEU A 295 -18.11 15.32 1.46
N GLU A 296 -19.27 15.80 0.99
CA GLU A 296 -19.70 15.74 -0.43
C GLU A 296 -18.67 16.27 -1.46
N ARG A 297 -17.87 17.29 -1.10
CA ARG A 297 -16.81 17.85 -1.98
C ARG A 297 -15.45 17.16 -1.88
N LEU A 298 -15.28 16.17 -0.99
CA LEU A 298 -14.07 15.37 -0.87
C LEU A 298 -14.17 14.16 -1.81
N ALA A 299 -13.35 14.13 -2.85
CA ALA A 299 -13.26 12.94 -3.70
C ALA A 299 -12.38 11.87 -3.05
N LEU A 300 -12.81 10.61 -3.10
CA LEU A 300 -12.10 9.46 -2.57
C LEU A 300 -11.62 8.59 -3.75
N VAL A 301 -10.32 8.38 -3.86
CA VAL A 301 -9.69 7.59 -4.93
C VAL A 301 -8.68 6.59 -4.36
N ASP A 302 -8.67 5.37 -4.89
CA ASP A 302 -7.98 4.26 -4.21
C ASP A 302 -6.48 4.17 -4.55
N SER A 303 -6.06 4.70 -5.69
CA SER A 303 -4.65 4.62 -6.15
C SER A 303 -4.11 5.92 -6.76
N PRO A 304 -2.77 6.05 -6.93
CA PRO A 304 -2.16 7.16 -7.67
C PRO A 304 -2.66 7.28 -9.12
N LEU A 305 -2.97 6.16 -9.77
CA LEU A 305 -3.52 6.14 -11.13
C LEU A 305 -4.96 6.67 -11.15
N ASP A 306 -5.77 6.32 -10.17
CA ASP A 306 -7.15 6.81 -10.05
C ASP A 306 -7.18 8.31 -9.72
N ALA A 307 -6.26 8.77 -8.87
CA ALA A 307 -6.08 10.19 -8.59
C ALA A 307 -5.70 10.98 -9.87
N HIS A 308 -4.75 10.47 -10.65
CA HIS A 308 -4.36 11.05 -11.94
C HIS A 308 -5.56 11.07 -12.92
N HIS A 309 -6.28 9.96 -13.04
CA HIS A 309 -7.44 9.86 -13.91
C HIS A 309 -8.56 10.82 -13.52
N TYR A 310 -8.90 10.90 -12.22
CA TYR A 310 -9.91 11.80 -11.68
C TYR A 310 -9.56 13.27 -11.97
N LEU A 311 -8.31 13.67 -11.71
CA LEU A 311 -7.85 15.04 -11.96
C LEU A 311 -7.86 15.39 -13.45
N HIS A 312 -7.50 14.44 -14.33
CA HIS A 312 -7.60 14.61 -15.77
C HIS A 312 -9.05 14.85 -16.22
N GLN A 313 -9.99 14.02 -15.76
CA GLN A 313 -11.42 14.14 -16.10
C GLN A 313 -12.02 15.48 -15.65
N ARG A 314 -11.52 16.05 -14.55
CA ARG A 314 -11.93 17.36 -14.03
C ARG A 314 -11.27 18.54 -14.75
N GLY A 315 -10.40 18.30 -15.73
CA GLY A 315 -9.70 19.35 -16.48
C GLY A 315 -8.64 20.08 -15.66
N LEU A 316 -8.14 19.48 -14.56
CA LEU A 316 -7.25 20.15 -13.61
C LEU A 316 -5.77 20.16 -14.07
N PHE A 317 -5.45 19.65 -15.25
CA PHE A 317 -4.08 19.70 -15.80
C PHE A 317 -3.83 20.94 -16.65
N ALA A 318 -4.85 21.45 -17.34
CA ALA A 318 -4.73 22.65 -18.14
C ALA A 318 -4.55 23.88 -17.25
N ALA A 319 -3.73 24.84 -17.70
CA ALA A 319 -3.71 26.16 -17.09
C ALA A 319 -5.11 26.78 -17.29
N ALA A 320 -5.75 27.21 -16.20
CA ALA A 320 -6.92 28.08 -16.29
C ALA A 320 -6.50 29.29 -17.16
N SER A 321 -7.11 29.40 -18.33
CA SER A 321 -6.85 30.46 -19.30
C SER A 321 -7.36 31.81 -18.80
#